data_AF-A0A4Y2A504-F1
#
_entry.id   AF-A0A4Y2A504-F1
#
_cell.length_a   1.000
_cell.length_b   1.000
_cell.length_c   1.000
_cell.angle_alpha   90.00
_cell.angle_beta   90.00
_cell.angle_gamma   90.00
#
_symmetry.space_group_name_H-M   'P 1'
#
loop_
_entity.id
_entity.type
_entity.pdbx_description
1 polymer ?
#
loop_
_entity_poly.entity_id
_entity_poly.type
_entity_poly.pdbx_seq_one_letter_code
_entity_poly.pdbx_strand_id
1 'polypeptide(L)'
;MNPQTLNVKLPKITIPKFSGIINECLTFWNSYETSIHWPLGRILSISASQNVIMKRAKIKTKSGIVIRRISKLCLLELDGESLITNEDEDPDTPGDPERQDIPESNIVTTRAERQARPPSRYRP
;
A
#
# COMPACT_ATOMS: atom_id res chain seq x y z
N MET A 1 -18.16 -35.69 3.62
CA MET A 1 -17.15 -34.61 3.59
C MET A 1 -17.07 -34.00 4.98
N ASN A 2 -15.93 -34.11 5.67
CA ASN A 2 -15.75 -33.62 7.03
C ASN A 2 -15.24 -32.17 6.99
N PRO A 3 -15.84 -31.20 7.71
CA PRO A 3 -15.28 -29.86 7.79
C PRO A 3 -14.03 -29.90 8.67
N GLN A 4 -12.85 -29.82 8.05
CA GLN A 4 -11.60 -29.59 8.79
C GLN A 4 -11.65 -28.19 9.39
N THR A 5 -11.81 -28.12 10.71
CA THR A 5 -11.64 -26.88 11.47
C THR A 5 -10.16 -26.52 11.46
N LEU A 6 -9.78 -25.51 10.66
CA LEU A 6 -8.44 -24.93 10.70
C LEU A 6 -8.23 -24.36 12.10
N ASN A 7 -7.44 -25.05 12.91
CA ASN A 7 -7.13 -24.66 14.28
C ASN A 7 -6.14 -23.47 14.25
N VAL A 8 -6.67 -22.27 14.01
CA VAL A 8 -5.87 -21.05 13.92
C VAL A 8 -5.62 -20.51 15.34
N LYS A 9 -4.40 -20.71 15.84
CA LYS A 9 -3.98 -20.14 17.13
C LYS A 9 -3.74 -18.64 16.96
N LEU A 10 -4.63 -17.83 17.54
CA LEU A 10 -4.51 -16.37 17.47
C LEU A 10 -3.21 -15.89 18.12
N PRO A 11 -2.59 -14.84 17.56
CA PRO A 11 -1.42 -14.22 18.15
C PRO A 11 -1.76 -13.63 19.52
N LYS A 12 -1.18 -14.19 20.59
CA LYS A 12 -1.24 -13.60 21.93
C LYS A 12 -0.47 -12.27 21.92
N ILE A 13 -1.15 -11.17 22.24
CA ILE A 13 -0.58 -9.85 22.46
C ILE A 13 -0.58 -9.60 23.96
N THR A 14 0.54 -9.12 24.50
CA THR A 14 0.65 -8.74 25.91
C THR A 14 0.40 -7.25 25.99
N ILE A 15 -0.78 -6.85 26.47
CA ILE A 15 -1.14 -5.45 26.66
C ILE A 15 -0.69 -5.03 28.07
N PRO A 16 -0.01 -3.88 28.23
CA PRO A 16 0.33 -3.37 29.55
C PRO A 16 -0.93 -3.13 30.38
N LYS A 17 -0.85 -3.37 31.70
CA LYS A 17 -1.96 -3.09 32.62
C LYS A 17 -1.74 -1.72 33.25
N PHE A 18 -2.78 -0.88 33.23
CA PHE A 18 -2.73 0.40 33.93
C PHE A 18 -2.89 0.18 35.43
N SER A 19 -1.98 0.77 36.22
CA SER A 19 -1.95 0.68 37.69
C SER A 19 -2.99 1.58 38.37
N GLY A 20 -3.57 2.55 37.65
CA GLY A 20 -4.45 3.57 38.22
C GLY A 20 -3.70 4.81 38.73
N ILE A 21 -2.38 4.83 38.65
CA ILE A 21 -1.54 5.95 39.13
C ILE A 21 -1.51 7.03 38.06
N ILE A 22 -2.04 8.22 38.39
CA ILE A 22 -2.20 9.34 37.44
C ILE A 22 -0.86 9.78 36.84
N ASN A 23 0.20 9.82 37.65
CA ASN A 23 1.54 10.22 37.21
C ASN A 23 2.16 9.22 36.20
N GLU A 24 1.66 7.98 36.16
CA GLU A 24 2.10 6.95 35.22
C GLU A 24 1.26 6.92 33.94
N CYS A 25 0.21 7.75 33.84
CA CYS A 25 -0.73 7.77 32.73
C CYS A 25 -0.01 7.98 31.38
N LEU A 26 0.91 8.94 31.29
CA LEU A 26 1.67 9.21 30.06
C LEU A 26 2.55 8.02 29.67
N THR A 27 3.26 7.43 30.64
CA THR A 27 4.14 6.28 30.43
C THR A 27 3.35 5.05 30.00
N PHE A 28 2.19 4.82 30.62
CA PHE A 28 1.25 3.79 30.25
C PHE A 28 0.75 3.99 28.81
N TRP A 29 0.29 5.19 28.45
CA TRP A 29 -0.19 5.50 27.11
C TRP A 29 0.88 5.28 26.05
N ASN A 30 2.11 5.74 26.27
CA ASN A 30 3.22 5.51 25.36
C ASN A 30 3.53 4.00 25.20
N SER A 31 3.50 3.23 26.29
CA SER A 31 3.70 1.78 26.26
C SER A 31 2.53 1.04 25.59
N TYR A 32 1.30 1.51 25.78
CA TYR A 32 0.08 0.96 25.20
C TYR A 32 0.05 1.23 23.70
N GLU A 33 0.28 2.48 23.30
CA GLU A 33 0.34 2.94 21.91
C GLU A 33 1.38 2.15 21.11
N THR A 34 2.59 1.96 21.65
CA THR A 34 3.61 1.12 21.00
C THR A 34 3.26 -0.37 20.93
N SER A 35 2.36 -0.85 21.79
CA SER A 35 1.90 -2.26 21.79
C SER A 35 0.79 -2.54 20.78
N ILE A 36 0.03 -1.51 20.37
CA ILE A 36 -1.13 -1.62 19.46
C ILE A 36 -0.91 -0.94 18.10
N HIS A 37 -0.25 0.23 18.07
CA HIS A 37 0.09 0.93 16.84
C HIS A 37 1.41 0.39 16.30
N TRP A 38 1.28 -0.51 15.33
CA TRP A 38 2.41 -0.96 14.55
C TRP A 38 2.83 0.16 13.59
N PRO A 39 4.14 0.48 13.50
CA PRO A 39 4.60 1.46 12.53
C PRO A 39 4.28 0.94 11.13
N LEU A 40 3.55 1.76 10.36
CA LEU A 40 3.26 1.46 8.99
C LEU A 40 4.57 1.36 8.20
N GLY A 41 4.68 0.34 7.35
CA GLY A 41 5.86 0.12 6.54
C GLY A 41 5.57 -0.68 5.29
N ARG A 42 6.43 -0.49 4.29
CA ARG A 42 6.38 -1.22 3.01
C ARG A 42 7.12 -2.54 3.18
N ILE A 43 6.51 -3.64 2.72
CA ILE A 43 7.18 -4.94 2.68
C ILE A 43 8.27 -4.87 1.60
N LEU A 44 9.51 -5.17 1.97
CA LEU A 44 10.64 -5.21 1.04
C LEU A 44 10.84 -6.61 0.47
N SER A 45 10.78 -7.63 1.32
CA SER A 45 10.95 -9.01 0.90
C SER A 45 10.29 -9.98 1.87
N ILE A 46 9.95 -11.15 1.35
CA ILE A 46 9.42 -12.28 2.11
C ILE A 46 10.43 -13.43 2.01
N SER A 47 10.93 -13.90 3.15
CA SER A 47 11.81 -15.06 3.25
C SER A 47 11.06 -16.23 3.89
N ALA A 48 11.13 -17.40 3.28
CA ALA A 48 10.71 -18.67 3.88
C ALA A 48 11.95 -19.42 4.40
N SER A 49 11.91 -19.95 5.62
CA SER A 49 12.96 -20.84 6.11
C SER A 49 12.77 -22.22 5.49
N GLN A 50 13.85 -22.85 5.02
CA GLN A 50 13.83 -24.14 4.29
C GLN A 50 13.07 -25.25 5.03
N ASN A 51 13.02 -25.23 6.36
CA ASN A 51 12.42 -26.32 7.15
C ASN A 51 11.27 -25.90 8.06
N VAL A 52 10.77 -24.66 7.96
CA VAL A 52 9.65 -24.21 8.78
C VAL A 52 8.79 -23.27 7.95
N ILE A 53 7.51 -23.61 7.83
CA ILE A 53 6.37 -22.89 7.19
C ILE A 53 6.23 -21.41 7.63
N MET A 54 7.12 -20.94 8.48
CA MET A 54 7.15 -19.60 9.02
C MET A 54 7.80 -18.61 8.04
N LYS A 55 6.95 -17.99 7.23
CA LYS A 55 7.34 -16.87 6.39
C LYS A 55 7.61 -15.63 7.25
N ARG A 56 8.78 -15.02 7.06
CA ARG A 56 9.16 -13.74 7.67
C ARG A 56 9.21 -12.67 6.59
N ALA A 57 8.75 -11.46 6.91
CA ALA A 57 8.84 -10.30 6.06
C ALA A 57 9.84 -9.31 6.63
N LYS A 58 10.64 -8.71 5.74
CA LYS A 58 11.47 -7.54 6.02
C LYS A 58 10.68 -6.31 5.62
N ILE A 59 10.46 -5.39 6.55
CA ILE A 59 9.56 -4.24 6.39
C ILE A 59 10.34 -2.95 6.61
N LYS A 60 10.22 -1.99 5.68
CA LYS A 60 10.77 -0.64 5.82
C LYS A 60 9.70 0.28 6.41
N THR A 61 9.94 0.74 7.62
CA THR A 61 9.10 1.72 8.32
C THR A 61 9.81 3.07 8.38
N LYS A 62 9.10 4.13 8.80
CA LYS A 62 9.70 5.45 9.05
C LYS A 62 10.84 5.43 10.08
N SER A 63 10.81 4.46 11.00
CA SER A 63 11.79 4.30 12.07
C SER A 63 12.94 3.33 11.72
N GLY A 64 12.94 2.76 10.51
CA GLY A 64 13.95 1.80 10.06
C GLY A 64 13.38 0.45 9.62
N ILE A 65 14.23 -0.56 9.54
CA ILE A 65 13.90 -1.89 9.02
C ILE A 65 13.56 -2.85 10.17
N VAL A 66 12.42 -3.54 10.06
CA VAL A 66 11.96 -4.53 11.05
C VAL A 66 11.72 -5.88 10.36
N ILE A 67 12.01 -7.00 11.03
CA ILE A 67 11.74 -8.35 10.53
C ILE A 67 10.68 -9.03 11.40
N ARG A 68 9.54 -9.40 10.83
CA ARG A 68 8.41 -10.03 11.54
C ARG A 68 7.85 -11.24 10.81
N ARG A 69 7.12 -12.10 11.53
CA ARG A 69 6.35 -13.19 10.91
C ARG A 69 5.18 -12.57 10.12
N ILE A 70 4.88 -13.12 8.95
CA ILE A 70 3.74 -12.62 8.13
C ILE A 70 2.42 -12.72 8.91
N SER A 71 2.23 -13.77 9.71
CA SER A 71 1.03 -13.95 10.54
C SER A 71 0.84 -12.91 11.65
N LYS A 72 1.81 -12.02 11.86
CA LYS A 72 1.76 -10.92 12.82
C LYS A 72 1.63 -9.55 12.14
N LEU A 73 1.49 -9.52 10.81
CA LEU A 73 1.29 -8.29 10.06
C LEU A 73 -0.21 -8.02 9.88
N CYS A 74 -0.58 -6.74 9.99
CA CYS A 74 -1.88 -6.26 9.57
C CYS A 74 -1.72 -5.68 8.16
N LEU A 75 -2.42 -6.24 7.18
CA LEU A 75 -2.45 -5.70 5.82
C LEU A 75 -3.38 -4.49 5.81
N LEU A 76 -2.99 -3.44 5.08
CA LEU A 76 -3.90 -2.36 4.74
C LEU A 76 -4.49 -2.65 3.37
N GLU A 77 -5.79 -2.44 3.23
CA GLU A 77 -6.42 -2.40 1.92
C GLU A 77 -5.85 -1.20 1.17
N LEU A 78 -5.33 -1.47 -0.01
CA LEU A 78 -4.99 -0.43 -0.96
C LEU A 78 -6.27 -0.14 -1.75
N ASP A 79 -6.61 1.13 -1.97
CA ASP A 79 -7.61 1.43 -3.01
C ASP A 79 -7.13 0.84 -4.34
N GLY A 80 -8.06 0.48 -5.22
CA GLY A 80 -7.87 -0.51 -6.29
C GLY A 80 -6.92 -0.15 -7.44
N GLU A 81 -5.88 0.65 -7.19
CA GLU A 81 -5.08 1.36 -8.17
C GLU A 81 -3.57 1.30 -7.84
N SER A 82 -3.05 0.17 -7.36
CA SER A 82 -1.60 -0.06 -7.43
C SER A 82 -1.33 -1.49 -7.85
N LEU A 83 -1.58 -1.74 -9.12
CA LEU A 83 -0.87 -2.77 -9.84
C LEU A 83 0.58 -2.32 -9.91
N ILE A 84 1.40 -2.77 -8.96
CA ILE A 84 2.85 -2.69 -9.09
C ILE A 84 3.23 -3.74 -10.13
N THR A 85 3.05 -3.41 -11.41
CA THR A 85 3.77 -4.08 -12.49
C THR A 85 5.24 -3.72 -12.28
N ASN A 86 5.99 -4.62 -11.64
CA ASN A 86 7.44 -4.61 -11.83
C ASN A 86 7.65 -5.12 -13.25
N GLU A 87 7.54 -4.23 -14.23
CA GLU A 87 7.99 -4.50 -15.58
C GLU A 87 9.52 -4.43 -15.50
N ASP A 88 10.15 -5.60 -15.43
CA ASP A 88 11.52 -5.77 -15.94
C ASP A 88 11.41 -5.55 -17.45
N GLU A 89 11.42 -4.30 -17.88
CA GLU A 89 11.52 -3.94 -19.29
C GLU A 89 12.93 -3.44 -19.57
N ASP A 90 13.70 -4.28 -20.25
CA ASP A 90 14.82 -3.86 -21.08
C ASP A 90 14.66 -4.54 -22.44
N PRO A 91 14.25 -3.77 -23.46
CA PRO A 91 15.01 -3.81 -24.69
C PRO A 91 15.27 -2.42 -25.26
N ASP A 92 16.54 -2.02 -25.24
CA ASP A 92 17.12 -1.05 -26.18
C ASP A 92 16.65 -1.27 -27.63
N THR A 93 16.12 -0.23 -28.28
CA THR A 93 16.61 0.39 -29.54
C THR A 93 15.50 1.18 -30.26
N PRO A 94 15.80 2.38 -30.83
CA PRO A 94 14.80 3.40 -31.16
C PRO A 94 14.28 3.31 -32.60
N GLY A 95 13.01 3.67 -32.78
CA GLY A 95 12.40 3.91 -34.08
C GLY A 95 11.26 4.93 -33.98
N ASP A 96 11.53 6.16 -34.41
CA ASP A 96 10.56 7.19 -34.85
C ASP A 96 10.95 7.48 -36.32
N PRO A 97 10.05 7.77 -37.29
CA PRO A 97 8.77 8.46 -37.07
C PRO A 97 7.58 8.07 -37.95
N GLU A 98 6.36 8.31 -37.43
CA GLU A 98 5.23 8.70 -38.29
C GLU A 98 4.32 9.72 -37.59
N ARG A 99 4.38 10.97 -38.06
CA ARG A 99 3.47 12.06 -37.65
C ARG A 99 2.05 11.71 -38.10
N GLN A 100 1.16 11.52 -37.15
CA GLN A 100 -0.28 11.40 -37.43
C GLN A 100 -0.95 12.77 -37.38
N ASP A 101 -1.67 13.10 -38.45
CA ASP A 101 -2.40 14.34 -38.65
C ASP A 101 -3.46 14.59 -37.56
N ILE A 102 -3.46 15.80 -37.01
CA ILE A 102 -4.37 16.26 -35.95
C ILE A 102 -5.77 16.45 -36.53
N PRO A 103 -6.82 15.76 -36.04
CA PRO A 103 -8.19 16.08 -36.44
C PRO A 103 -8.65 17.40 -35.80
N GLU A 104 -9.34 18.19 -36.61
CA GLU A 104 -9.82 19.55 -36.33
C GLU A 104 -10.60 19.68 -35.01
N SER A 105 -10.33 20.79 -34.31
CA SER A 105 -10.93 21.15 -33.02
C SER A 105 -12.46 21.07 -33.06
N ASN A 106 -13.03 20.19 -32.25
CA ASN A 106 -14.47 20.09 -32.01
C ASN A 106 -14.99 21.39 -31.36
N ILE A 107 -15.94 22.05 -32.03
CA ILE A 107 -16.65 23.22 -31.49
C ILE A 107 -17.59 22.73 -30.38
N VAL A 108 -17.60 23.42 -29.23
CA VAL A 108 -18.42 23.05 -28.08
C VAL A 108 -19.64 23.95 -28.00
N THR A 109 -20.84 23.34 -28.00
CA THR A 109 -22.10 24.04 -27.74
C THR A 109 -22.33 24.18 -26.24
N THR A 110 -22.54 25.40 -25.76
CA THR A 110 -22.92 25.65 -24.36
C THR A 110 -24.41 25.34 -24.13
N ARG A 111 -24.83 25.20 -22.88
CA ARG A 111 -26.23 24.96 -22.49
C ARG A 111 -27.22 26.05 -22.99
N ALA A 112 -26.71 27.22 -23.36
CA ALA A 112 -27.49 28.31 -23.97
C ALA A 112 -27.41 28.31 -25.52
N GLU A 113 -27.05 27.16 -26.12
CA GLU A 113 -26.87 26.92 -27.56
C GLU A 113 -25.81 27.78 -28.27
N ARG A 114 -24.96 28.50 -27.52
CA ARG A 114 -23.87 29.27 -28.11
C ARG A 114 -22.69 28.35 -28.43
N GLN A 115 -22.18 28.45 -29.64
CA GLN A 115 -20.97 27.75 -30.11
C GLN A 115 -19.72 28.48 -29.63
N ALA A 116 -18.79 27.75 -29.00
CA ALA A 116 -17.50 28.28 -28.58
C ALA A 116 -16.38 27.33 -29.03
N ARG A 117 -15.31 27.91 -29.60
CA ARG A 117 -14.10 27.15 -29.90
C ARG A 117 -13.29 26.97 -28.61
N PRO A 118 -12.83 25.75 -28.29
CA PRO A 118 -11.99 25.56 -27.11
C PRO A 118 -10.67 26.35 -27.24
N PRO A 119 -10.13 26.88 -26.13
CA PRO A 119 -8.91 27.67 -26.14
C PRO A 119 -7.69 26.82 -26.52
N SER A 120 -6.75 27.40 -27.28
CA SER A 120 -5.61 26.70 -27.88
C SER A 120 -4.65 26.01 -26.90
N ARG A 121 -4.75 26.32 -25.60
CA ARG A 121 -3.97 25.65 -24.55
C ARG A 121 -4.28 24.17 -24.38
N TYR A 122 -5.43 23.71 -24.86
CA TYR A 122 -5.83 22.29 -24.82
C TYR A 122 -5.64 21.59 -26.16
N ARG A 123 -4.89 22.19 -27.09
CA ARG A 123 -4.45 21.47 -28.28
C ARG A 123 -3.32 20.53 -27.83
N PRO A 124 -3.47 19.20 -28.00
CA PRO A 124 -2.38 18.26 -27.71
C PRO A 124 -1.18 18.53 -28.62
#